data_AF-A0A3N0C7R4-F1
#
_entry.id   AF-A0A3N0C7R4-F1
#
_cell.length_a   1.000
_cell.length_b   1.000
_cell.length_c   1.000
_cell.angle_alpha   90.00
_cell.angle_beta   90.00
_cell.angle_gamma   90.00
#
_symmetry.space_group_name_H-M   'P 1'
#
loop_
_entity.id
_entity.type
_entity.pdbx_description
1 polymer ?
#
loop_
_entity_poly.entity_id
_entity_poly.type
_entity_poly.pdbx_seq_one_letter_code
_entity_poly.pdbx_strand_id
1 'polypeptide(L)'
;MSNSTSCSGGTWCDRADALLGVPGVHITSVAEATTGLIIHVETEETMAGCPACGVVAVGHGRRRSRLHDLPCMGRPVRLIWAKRLWRCPDEHCPTQVFSEQHALAGKRAILTRRAISWATDALQKYDTSVSALAHQLGVSWRSCGTASKPRRGSGSTGPHGSEALMRSALMSMSGHTPGSPVPAWSPASLTTPATPTATSRPGCWTWSRSGRGRPTPTG
;
A
#
# COMPACT_ATOMS: atom_id res chain seq x y z
N MET A 1 23.44 -21.54 -18.59
CA MET A 1 22.33 -21.92 -17.69
C MET A 1 22.00 -20.71 -16.82
N SER A 2 20.92 -19.98 -17.13
CA SER A 2 20.48 -18.85 -16.31
C SER A 2 19.92 -19.40 -15.00
N ASN A 3 20.55 -19.05 -13.88
CA ASN A 3 20.19 -19.58 -12.57
C ASN A 3 18.77 -19.13 -12.21
N SER A 4 17.86 -20.06 -11.94
CA SER A 4 16.43 -19.79 -11.66
C SER A 4 16.20 -18.89 -10.45
N THR A 5 17.24 -18.62 -9.66
CA THR A 5 17.22 -17.84 -8.42
C THR A 5 17.62 -16.36 -8.63
N SER A 6 18.26 -15.99 -9.74
CA SER A 6 18.64 -14.59 -9.99
C SER A 6 17.65 -13.90 -10.90
N CYS A 7 17.39 -12.61 -10.66
CA CYS A 7 16.79 -11.75 -11.68
C CYS A 7 17.67 -11.86 -12.94
N SER A 8 17.06 -12.06 -14.10
CA SER A 8 17.73 -12.00 -15.40
C SER A 8 18.56 -10.71 -15.44
N GLY A 9 19.76 -10.74 -16.02
CA GLY A 9 20.71 -9.61 -16.03
C GLY A 9 20.25 -8.35 -16.79
N GLY A 10 18.95 -8.14 -16.96
CA GLY A 10 18.37 -6.89 -17.41
C GLY A 10 18.42 -5.81 -16.32
N THR A 11 18.03 -4.60 -16.69
CA THR A 11 18.04 -3.43 -15.82
C THR A 11 17.11 -3.57 -14.61
N TRP A 12 16.07 -4.41 -14.72
CA TRP A 12 15.06 -4.65 -13.68
C TRP A 12 14.79 -6.14 -13.46
N CYS A 13 14.13 -6.44 -12.35
CA CYS A 13 13.80 -7.81 -11.96
C CYS A 13 12.32 -8.13 -12.22
N ASP A 14 12.04 -8.90 -13.27
CA ASP A 14 10.67 -9.29 -13.65
C ASP A 14 9.89 -9.97 -12.50
N ARG A 15 10.58 -10.74 -11.65
CA ARG A 15 9.95 -11.40 -10.48
C ARG A 15 9.53 -10.39 -9.41
N ALA A 16 10.36 -9.37 -9.17
CA ALA A 16 10.04 -8.31 -8.21
C ALA A 16 8.87 -7.47 -8.73
N ASP A 17 8.86 -7.18 -10.02
CA ASP A 17 7.80 -6.40 -10.67
C ASP A 17 6.48 -7.19 -10.72
N ALA A 18 6.55 -8.51 -10.92
CA ALA A 18 5.39 -9.41 -10.81
C ALA A 18 4.81 -9.42 -9.39
N LEU A 19 5.64 -9.40 -8.34
CA LEU A 19 5.18 -9.27 -6.95
C LEU A 19 4.55 -7.89 -6.69
N LEU A 20 5.09 -6.82 -7.30
CA LEU A 20 4.47 -5.51 -7.21
C LEU A 20 3.11 -5.52 -7.92
N GLY A 21 2.98 -6.16 -9.08
CA GLY A 21 1.74 -6.27 -9.84
C GLY A 21 1.23 -4.92 -10.35
N VAL A 22 2.14 -4.00 -10.68
CA VAL A 22 1.80 -2.69 -11.27
C VAL A 22 2.49 -2.58 -12.64
N PRO A 23 1.72 -2.58 -13.75
CA PRO A 23 2.29 -2.45 -15.08
C PRO A 23 3.10 -1.15 -15.26
N GLY A 24 4.24 -1.24 -15.96
CA GLY A 24 5.11 -0.11 -16.26
C GLY A 24 5.83 0.48 -15.04
N VAL A 25 5.81 -0.22 -13.89
CA VAL A 25 6.51 0.18 -12.66
C VAL A 25 7.45 -0.92 -12.23
N HIS A 26 8.72 -0.55 -12.06
CA HIS A 26 9.82 -1.45 -11.72
C HIS A 26 10.32 -1.22 -10.30
N ILE A 27 10.58 -2.29 -9.57
CA ILE A 27 11.25 -2.25 -8.27
C ILE A 27 12.75 -2.07 -8.49
N THR A 28 13.32 -1.04 -7.86
CA THR A 28 14.78 -0.77 -7.89
C THR A 28 15.47 -1.21 -6.61
N SER A 29 14.79 -1.13 -5.47
CA SER A 29 15.29 -1.69 -4.22
C SER A 29 14.16 -1.92 -3.21
N VAL A 30 14.39 -2.83 -2.28
CA VAL A 30 13.50 -3.10 -1.14
C VAL A 30 14.33 -3.02 0.14
N ALA A 31 13.82 -2.27 1.11
CA ALA A 31 14.44 -2.12 2.41
C ALA A 31 13.42 -2.38 3.51
N GLU A 32 13.87 -3.06 4.56
CA GLU A 32 13.10 -3.18 5.79
C GLU A 32 13.28 -1.93 6.65
N ALA A 33 12.19 -1.47 7.25
CA ALA A 33 12.18 -0.41 8.25
C ALA A 33 11.40 -0.87 9.48
N THR A 34 11.64 -0.22 10.62
CA THR A 34 10.93 -0.50 11.87
C THR A 34 9.41 -0.40 11.72
N THR A 35 8.93 0.48 10.83
CA THR A 35 7.50 0.74 10.62
C THR A 35 6.91 0.02 9.41
N GLY A 36 7.64 -0.89 8.76
CA GLY A 36 7.15 -1.65 7.61
C GLY A 36 8.19 -1.87 6.52
N LEU A 37 7.74 -1.95 5.27
CA LEU A 37 8.60 -2.09 4.09
C LEU A 37 8.70 -0.76 3.35
N ILE A 38 9.90 -0.46 2.85
CA ILE A 38 10.17 0.66 1.94
C ILE A 38 10.58 0.05 0.60
N ILE A 39 9.81 0.32 -0.44
CA ILE A 39 10.08 -0.17 -1.79
C ILE A 39 10.38 1.03 -2.68
N HIS A 40 11.57 1.07 -3.25
CA HIS A 40 11.92 2.07 -4.24
C HIS A 40 11.43 1.60 -5.60
N VAL A 41 10.66 2.46 -6.27
CA VAL A 41 10.07 2.14 -7.56
C VAL A 41 10.33 3.25 -8.56
N GLU A 42 10.40 2.85 -9.81
CA GLU A 42 10.44 3.77 -10.93
C GLU A 42 9.53 3.31 -12.05
N THR A 43 9.22 4.23 -12.94
CA THR A 43 8.43 3.97 -14.13
C THR A 43 9.34 3.80 -15.34
N GLU A 44 8.92 2.94 -16.25
CA GLU A 44 9.59 2.71 -17.53
C GLU A 44 9.76 4.01 -18.32
N GLU A 45 10.81 4.11 -19.15
CA GLU A 45 10.98 5.26 -20.04
C GLU A 45 9.93 5.29 -21.14
N THR A 46 9.05 6.29 -21.06
CA THR A 46 8.13 6.62 -22.15
C THR A 46 8.36 8.07 -22.56
N MET A 47 8.32 8.33 -23.87
CA MET A 47 8.39 9.69 -24.39
C MET A 47 7.20 10.49 -23.85
N ALA A 48 7.46 11.71 -23.37
CA ALA A 48 6.43 12.59 -22.85
C ALA A 48 6.32 13.86 -23.71
N GLY A 49 5.11 14.20 -24.14
CA GLY A 49 4.80 15.50 -24.72
C GLY A 49 4.52 16.53 -23.63
N CYS A 50 4.89 17.79 -23.88
CA CYS A 50 4.50 18.91 -23.03
C CYS A 50 2.96 19.03 -22.98
N PRO A 51 2.33 19.10 -21.79
CA PRO A 51 0.87 19.17 -21.69
C PRO A 51 0.28 20.50 -22.21
N ALA A 52 1.11 21.53 -22.44
CA ALA A 52 0.66 22.82 -22.94
C ALA A 52 0.83 22.98 -24.47
N CYS A 53 2.00 22.62 -25.03
CA CYS A 53 2.30 22.84 -26.45
C CYS A 53 2.49 21.55 -27.26
N GLY A 54 2.48 20.37 -26.62
CA GLY A 54 2.64 19.08 -27.31
C GLY A 54 4.07 18.72 -27.73
N VAL A 55 5.02 19.65 -27.67
CA VAL A 55 6.44 19.40 -28.00
C VAL A 55 7.01 18.28 -27.13
N VAL A 56 7.82 17.40 -27.74
CA VAL A 56 8.50 16.30 -27.04
C VAL A 56 9.41 16.90 -25.96
N ALA A 57 9.13 16.54 -24.71
CA ALA A 57 9.87 17.02 -23.56
C ALA A 57 11.13 16.19 -23.32
N VAL A 58 12.15 16.84 -22.75
CA VAL A 58 13.45 16.24 -22.43
C VAL A 58 13.50 15.86 -20.96
N GLY A 59 14.04 14.68 -20.66
CA GLY A 59 14.24 14.23 -19.28
C GLY A 59 15.19 15.15 -18.52
N HIS A 60 14.74 15.72 -17.40
CA HIS A 60 15.49 16.70 -16.60
C HIS A 60 15.84 16.19 -15.19
N GLY A 61 15.64 14.90 -14.93
CA GLY A 61 15.95 14.27 -13.65
C GLY A 61 14.74 13.58 -13.03
N ARG A 62 14.84 13.24 -11.74
CA ARG A 62 13.80 12.49 -11.02
C ARG A 62 13.49 13.11 -9.67
N ARG A 63 12.20 13.21 -9.33
CA ARG A 63 11.70 13.65 -8.02
C ARG A 63 11.06 12.48 -7.28
N ARG A 64 11.46 12.25 -6.04
CA ARG A 64 10.88 11.20 -5.19
C ARG A 64 9.54 11.64 -4.61
N SER A 65 8.53 10.78 -4.73
CA SER A 65 7.23 10.89 -4.09
C SER A 65 7.03 9.72 -3.14
N ARG A 66 6.62 9.99 -1.90
CA ARG A 66 6.31 8.96 -0.91
C ARG A 66 4.84 8.61 -1.01
N LEU A 67 4.54 7.32 -1.18
CA LEU A 67 3.18 6.80 -1.27
C LEU A 67 3.02 5.63 -0.30
N HIS A 68 1.87 5.54 0.34
CA HIS A 68 1.44 4.36 1.07
C HIS A 68 0.71 3.43 0.11
N ASP A 69 0.99 2.14 0.22
CA ASP A 69 0.48 1.12 -0.69
C ASP A 69 -0.11 -0.07 0.08
N LEU A 70 -0.59 -1.09 -0.64
CA LEU A 70 -1.19 -2.28 -0.04
C LEU A 70 -0.22 -2.92 0.96
N PRO A 71 -0.73 -3.39 2.13
CA PRO A 71 0.08 -4.13 3.07
C PRO A 71 0.68 -5.39 2.42
N CYS A 72 1.92 -5.71 2.76
CA CYS A 72 2.61 -6.90 2.27
C CYS A 72 3.12 -7.69 3.48
N MET A 73 2.81 -8.99 3.52
CA MET A 73 3.19 -9.88 4.63
C MET A 73 2.82 -9.32 6.01
N GLY A 74 1.62 -8.73 6.13
CA GLY A 74 1.11 -8.13 7.37
C GLY A 74 1.79 -6.82 7.77
N ARG A 75 2.67 -6.25 6.94
CA ARG A 75 3.41 -5.02 7.22
C ARG A 75 2.93 -3.87 6.32
N PRO A 76 2.87 -2.63 6.82
CA PRO A 76 2.63 -1.46 5.98
C PRO A 76 3.72 -1.31 4.91
N VAL A 77 3.34 -0.93 3.69
CA VAL A 77 4.26 -0.71 2.57
C VAL A 77 4.28 0.77 2.19
N ARG A 78 5.48 1.31 2.04
CA ARG A 78 5.73 2.66 1.51
C ARG A 78 6.50 2.55 0.20
N LEU A 79 5.92 3.07 -0.88
CA LEU A 79 6.62 3.25 -2.15
C LEU A 79 7.34 4.59 -2.16
N ILE A 80 8.63 4.55 -2.49
CA ILE A 80 9.42 5.73 -2.84
C ILE A 80 9.50 5.77 -4.37
N TRP A 81 8.53 6.45 -4.98
CA TRP A 81 8.44 6.53 -6.42
C TRP A 81 9.32 7.65 -6.97
N ALA A 82 10.34 7.29 -7.73
CA ALA A 82 11.19 8.22 -8.48
C ALA A 82 10.48 8.64 -9.78
N LYS A 83 9.67 9.71 -9.70
CA LYS A 83 8.97 10.29 -10.86
C LYS A 83 9.95 11.01 -11.75
N ARG A 84 9.86 10.85 -13.06
CA ARG A 84 10.62 11.72 -13.98
C ARG A 84 10.12 13.17 -13.91
N LEU A 85 11.06 14.09 -14.04
CA LEU A 85 10.81 15.48 -14.34
C LEU A 85 11.14 15.71 -15.81
N TRP A 86 10.25 16.40 -16.49
CA TRP A 86 10.33 16.72 -17.90
C TRP A 86 10.51 18.22 -18.06
N ARG A 87 11.36 18.62 -18.99
CA ARG A 87 11.53 20.01 -19.41
C ARG A 87 11.07 20.17 -20.85
N CYS A 88 10.19 21.14 -21.09
CA CYS A 88 9.81 21.56 -22.43
C CYS A 88 10.99 22.32 -23.06
N PRO A 89 11.47 21.95 -24.26
CA PRO A 89 12.57 22.65 -24.91
C PRO A 89 12.16 24.01 -25.49
N ASP A 90 10.87 24.25 -25.72
CA ASP A 90 10.35 25.54 -26.17
C ASP A 90 10.43 26.60 -25.05
N GLU A 91 11.20 27.65 -25.29
CA GLU A 91 11.43 28.78 -24.38
C GLU A 91 10.16 29.61 -24.13
N HIS A 92 9.21 29.61 -25.07
CA HIS A 92 7.98 30.40 -24.96
C HIS A 92 6.84 29.63 -24.28
N CYS A 93 7.02 28.34 -23.99
CA CYS A 93 5.99 27.53 -23.36
C CYS A 93 5.86 27.88 -21.86
N PRO A 94 4.66 28.21 -21.34
CA PRO A 94 4.49 28.61 -19.94
C PRO A 94 4.73 27.48 -18.94
N THR A 95 4.64 26.21 -19.36
CA THR A 95 4.81 25.06 -18.44
C THR A 95 6.27 24.89 -18.01
N GLN A 96 7.24 25.08 -18.92
CA GLN A 96 8.69 24.87 -18.75
C GLN A 96 9.12 23.52 -18.18
N VAL A 97 8.72 23.18 -16.94
CA VAL A 97 9.02 21.92 -16.26
C VAL A 97 7.73 21.30 -15.72
N PHE A 98 7.54 20.01 -15.95
CA PHE A 98 6.42 19.26 -15.39
C PHE A 98 6.85 17.87 -14.92
N SER A 99 6.12 17.33 -13.94
CA SER A 99 6.37 15.99 -13.45
C SER A 99 5.61 14.96 -14.27
N GLU A 100 6.18 13.78 -14.39
CA GLU A 100 5.51 12.59 -14.91
C GLU A 100 4.17 12.32 -14.20
N GLN A 101 3.19 11.92 -15.01
CA GLN A 101 1.88 11.45 -14.55
C GLN A 101 1.75 9.96 -14.87
N HIS A 102 1.33 9.18 -13.88
CA HIS A 102 1.14 7.74 -14.03
C HIS A 102 -0.12 7.30 -13.27
N ALA A 103 -0.74 6.20 -13.68
CA ALA A 103 -1.94 5.66 -13.04
C ALA A 103 -1.68 5.23 -11.58
N LEU A 104 -0.44 4.94 -11.20
CA LEU A 104 -0.05 4.53 -9.84
C LEU A 104 -0.60 5.47 -8.75
N ALA A 105 -0.52 6.78 -8.96
CA ALA A 105 -1.01 7.77 -7.98
C ALA A 105 -1.37 9.11 -8.63
N GLY A 106 -2.37 9.79 -8.06
CA GLY A 106 -2.75 11.14 -8.49
C GLY A 106 -1.72 12.23 -8.16
N LYS A 107 -1.98 13.45 -8.63
CA LYS A 107 -1.18 14.64 -8.27
C LYS A 107 -1.22 14.83 -6.76
N ARG A 108 -0.04 14.96 -6.12
CA ARG A 108 0.14 15.15 -4.66
C ARG A 108 -0.55 14.07 -3.79
N ALA A 109 -0.86 12.91 -4.37
CA ALA A 109 -1.44 11.81 -3.60
C ALA A 109 -0.45 11.26 -2.58
N ILE A 110 -0.97 10.80 -1.45
CA ILE A 110 -0.22 10.12 -0.39
C ILE A 110 -0.42 8.60 -0.39
N LEU A 111 -1.45 8.12 -1.11
CA LEU A 111 -1.80 6.71 -1.28
C LEU A 111 -1.75 6.36 -2.77
N THR A 112 -1.40 5.12 -3.08
CA THR A 112 -1.57 4.59 -4.44
C THR A 112 -3.05 4.46 -4.77
N ARG A 113 -3.42 4.54 -6.06
CA ARG A 113 -4.82 4.35 -6.49
C ARG A 113 -5.34 2.97 -6.11
N ARG A 114 -4.49 1.95 -6.20
CA ARG A 114 -4.84 0.59 -5.81
C ARG A 114 -5.06 0.45 -4.31
N ALA A 115 -4.29 1.14 -3.45
CA ALA A 115 -4.53 1.15 -2.01
C ALA A 115 -5.87 1.81 -1.67
N ILE A 116 -6.23 2.87 -2.38
CA ILE A 116 -7.55 3.49 -2.25
C ILE A 116 -8.65 2.50 -2.64
N SER A 117 -8.53 1.86 -3.80
CA SER A 117 -9.51 0.85 -4.25
C SER A 117 -9.64 -0.28 -3.25
N TRP A 118 -8.53 -0.82 -2.77
CA TRP A 118 -8.50 -1.89 -1.76
C TRP A 118 -9.19 -1.47 -0.46
N ALA A 119 -8.92 -0.26 0.04
CA ALA A 119 -9.55 0.23 1.26
C ALA A 119 -11.07 0.46 1.09
N THR A 120 -11.47 1.01 -0.06
CA THR A 120 -12.89 1.19 -0.40
C THR A 120 -13.61 -0.15 -0.51
N ASP A 121 -13.03 -1.12 -1.20
CA ASP A 121 -13.56 -2.49 -1.31
C ASP A 121 -13.68 -3.15 0.06
N ALA A 122 -12.67 -2.99 0.92
CA ALA A 122 -12.68 -3.58 2.25
C ALA A 122 -13.81 -3.04 3.11
N LEU A 123 -14.07 -1.73 3.06
CA LEU A 123 -15.19 -1.09 3.77
C LEU A 123 -16.56 -1.53 3.24
N GLN A 124 -16.66 -1.89 1.96
CA GLN A 124 -17.92 -2.33 1.34
C GLN A 124 -18.21 -3.81 1.59
N LYS A 125 -17.16 -4.65 1.64
CA LYS A 125 -17.30 -6.11 1.65
C LYS A 125 -17.13 -6.74 3.03
N TYR A 126 -16.40 -6.09 3.93
CA TYR A 126 -16.06 -6.65 5.25
C TYR A 126 -16.49 -5.72 6.38
N ASP A 127 -16.75 -6.32 7.54
CA ASP A 127 -16.98 -5.56 8.78
C ASP A 127 -15.64 -5.04 9.32
N THR A 128 -15.14 -3.98 8.71
CA THR A 128 -13.87 -3.33 9.05
C THR A 128 -14.07 -1.84 9.30
N SER A 129 -13.16 -1.25 10.08
CA SER A 129 -13.18 0.18 10.37
C SER A 129 -12.11 0.93 9.58
N VAL A 130 -12.37 2.21 9.29
CA VAL A 130 -11.37 3.11 8.68
C VAL A 130 -10.09 3.16 9.52
N SER A 131 -10.19 3.05 10.85
CA SER A 131 -9.03 3.04 11.74
C SER A 131 -8.17 1.78 11.58
N ALA A 132 -8.80 0.61 11.42
CA ALA A 132 -8.09 -0.64 11.16
C ALA A 132 -7.34 -0.59 9.82
N LEU A 133 -7.99 -0.08 8.77
CA LEU A 133 -7.36 0.09 7.45
C LEU A 133 -6.24 1.13 7.48
N ALA A 134 -6.41 2.24 8.20
CA ALA A 134 -5.38 3.25 8.38
C ALA A 134 -4.13 2.67 9.04
N HIS A 135 -4.30 1.82 10.06
CA HIS A 135 -3.19 1.11 10.71
C HIS A 135 -2.48 0.15 9.73
N GLN A 136 -3.23 -0.64 8.96
CA GLN A 136 -2.67 -1.55 7.97
C GLN A 136 -1.87 -0.82 6.87
N LEU A 137 -2.35 0.35 6.42
CA LEU A 137 -1.67 1.19 5.43
C LEU A 137 -0.53 2.05 6.03
N GLY A 138 -0.44 2.14 7.35
CA GLY A 138 0.52 3.00 8.06
C GLY A 138 0.26 4.49 7.85
N VAL A 139 -1.01 4.90 7.68
CA VAL A 139 -1.42 6.31 7.50
C VAL A 139 -2.29 6.78 8.67
N SER A 140 -2.51 8.09 8.77
CA SER A 140 -3.49 8.62 9.72
C SER A 140 -4.92 8.23 9.33
N TRP A 141 -5.80 8.10 10.32
CA TRP A 141 -7.23 7.89 10.10
C TRP A 141 -7.85 8.92 9.14
N ARG A 142 -7.51 10.22 9.29
CA ARG A 142 -7.96 11.30 8.40
C ARG A 142 -7.49 11.11 6.96
N SER A 143 -6.24 10.69 6.77
CA SER A 143 -5.67 10.41 5.45
C SER A 143 -6.40 9.26 4.76
N CYS A 144 -6.63 8.17 5.48
CA CYS A 144 -7.38 7.01 4.98
C CYS A 144 -8.83 7.40 4.64
N GLY A 145 -9.54 8.01 5.60
CA GLY A 145 -10.95 8.38 5.44
C GLY A 145 -11.20 9.46 4.39
N THR A 146 -10.24 10.36 4.14
CA THR A 146 -10.36 11.31 3.03
C THR A 146 -10.14 10.64 1.68
N ALA A 147 -9.24 9.66 1.61
CA ALA A 147 -8.88 9.00 0.38
C ALA A 147 -9.89 7.95 -0.09
N SER A 148 -10.53 7.22 0.83
CA SER A 148 -11.54 6.19 0.51
C SER A 148 -12.95 6.77 0.27
N LYS A 149 -13.16 8.07 0.55
CA LYS A 149 -14.44 8.70 0.23
C LYS A 149 -14.70 8.62 -1.27
N PRO A 150 -15.91 8.20 -1.70
CA PRO A 150 -16.26 8.22 -3.11
C PRO A 150 -16.12 9.65 -3.62
N ARG A 151 -15.44 9.81 -4.76
CA ARG A 151 -15.30 11.11 -5.41
C ARG A 151 -16.69 11.57 -5.82
N ARG A 152 -17.19 12.68 -5.26
CA ARG A 152 -18.45 13.28 -5.72
C ARG A 152 -18.26 13.71 -7.18
N GLY A 153 -18.98 13.07 -8.11
CA GLY A 153 -19.00 13.43 -9.53
C GLY A 153 -18.49 12.36 -10.49
N SER A 154 -19.37 11.42 -10.82
CA SER A 154 -19.81 11.08 -12.18
C SER A 154 -21.03 10.19 -11.99
N GLY A 155 -22.22 10.68 -12.37
CA GLY A 155 -23.47 9.96 -12.14
C GLY A 155 -23.42 8.55 -12.72
N SER A 156 -23.52 7.55 -11.85
CA SER A 156 -23.92 6.20 -12.22
C SER A 156 -25.15 5.87 -11.40
N THR A 157 -26.30 5.97 -12.04
CA THR A 157 -27.57 5.44 -11.54
C THR A 157 -27.52 3.92 -11.72
N GLY A 158 -27.50 3.16 -10.61
CA GLY A 158 -27.58 1.71 -10.63
C GLY A 158 -27.83 1.16 -9.22
N PRO A 159 -28.69 0.14 -9.04
CA PRO A 159 -29.48 0.00 -7.84
C PRO A 159 -28.97 -1.13 -6.95
N HIS A 160 -28.23 -0.81 -5.88
CA HIS A 160 -28.18 -1.66 -4.69
C HIS A 160 -27.97 -0.78 -3.46
N GLY A 161 -28.94 -0.81 -2.55
CA GLY A 161 -28.97 -0.01 -1.34
C GLY A 161 -27.80 -0.33 -0.40
N SER A 162 -26.83 0.58 -0.34
CA SER A 162 -25.82 0.66 0.73
C SER A 162 -25.73 2.06 1.35
N GLU A 163 -26.58 3.00 0.89
CA GLU A 163 -26.60 4.38 1.37
C GLU A 163 -27.13 4.51 2.82
N ALA A 164 -27.94 3.55 3.28
CA ALA A 164 -28.49 3.54 4.63
C ALA A 164 -27.49 3.07 5.70
N LEU A 165 -26.62 2.10 5.39
CA LEU A 165 -25.65 1.56 6.37
C LEU A 165 -24.44 2.49 6.54
N MET A 166 -24.03 3.21 5.48
CA MET A 166 -22.89 4.13 5.55
C MET A 166 -23.22 5.40 6.34
N ARG A 167 -24.50 5.83 6.37
CA ARG A 167 -24.96 6.96 7.20
C ARG A 167 -25.01 6.62 8.69
N SER A 168 -25.37 5.39 9.08
CA SER A 168 -25.37 4.99 10.51
C SER A 168 -23.96 4.85 11.09
N ALA A 169 -23.00 4.30 10.34
CA ALA A 169 -21.62 4.17 10.83
C ALA A 169 -20.88 5.52 10.95
N LEU A 170 -21.24 6.52 10.14
CA LEU A 170 -20.64 7.86 10.19
C LEU A 170 -21.26 8.77 11.27
N MET A 171 -22.44 8.47 11.82
CA MET A 171 -23.11 9.32 12.81
C MET A 171 -23.01 8.84 14.27
N SER A 172 -22.63 7.59 14.54
CA SER A 172 -22.62 7.06 15.93
C SER A 172 -21.31 7.21 16.72
N MET A 173 -20.32 7.97 16.25
CA MET A 173 -19.04 8.18 16.99
C MET A 173 -18.78 9.66 17.34
N SER A 174 -19.81 10.50 17.28
CA SER A 174 -19.80 11.87 17.81
C SER A 174 -20.24 11.87 19.27
N GLY A 175 -19.44 11.26 20.15
CA GLY A 175 -19.74 11.12 21.58
C GLY A 175 -18.60 11.50 22.52
N HIS A 176 -17.62 12.29 22.07
CA HIS A 176 -16.55 12.79 22.94
C HIS A 176 -16.61 14.32 23.02
N THR A 177 -17.26 14.79 24.08
CA THR A 177 -17.24 16.18 24.53
C THR A 177 -15.81 16.53 25.00
N PRO A 178 -15.20 17.64 24.53
CA PRO A 178 -13.93 18.08 25.09
C PRO A 178 -14.18 18.57 26.53
N GLY A 179 -13.65 17.86 27.53
CA GLY A 179 -13.72 18.27 28.94
C GLY A 179 -14.10 17.19 29.96
N SER A 180 -14.39 15.94 29.56
CA SER A 180 -14.53 14.85 30.54
C SER A 180 -13.16 14.34 31.02
N PRO A 181 -12.97 14.14 32.33
CA PRO A 181 -11.74 13.57 32.86
C PRO A 181 -11.55 12.15 32.32
N VAL A 182 -10.34 11.86 31.85
CA VAL A 182 -9.91 10.52 31.43
C VAL A 182 -10.00 9.61 32.66
N PRO A 183 -10.78 8.51 32.67
CA PRO A 183 -10.71 7.59 33.79
C PRO A 183 -9.29 7.01 33.86
N ALA A 184 -8.65 7.16 35.02
CA ALA A 184 -7.36 6.55 35.29
C ALA A 184 -7.51 5.04 35.11
N TRP A 185 -6.77 4.50 34.15
CA TRP A 185 -6.64 3.07 33.97
C TRP A 185 -6.14 2.45 35.30
N SER A 186 -6.97 1.65 35.95
CA SER A 186 -6.60 0.87 37.14
C SER A 186 -6.15 -0.52 36.67
N PRO A 187 -4.94 -0.99 37.03
CA PRO A 187 -4.43 -2.28 36.60
C PRO A 187 -5.06 -3.49 37.33
N ALA A 188 -6.14 -3.30 38.10
CA ALA A 188 -6.64 -4.31 39.04
C ALA A 188 -7.76 -5.24 38.52
N SER A 189 -8.07 -5.24 37.22
CA SER A 189 -9.13 -6.11 36.65
C SER A 189 -8.62 -6.97 35.50
N LEU A 190 -7.59 -7.77 35.77
CA LEU A 190 -7.30 -8.97 34.97
C LEU A 190 -7.61 -10.18 35.84
N THR A 191 -8.88 -10.60 35.83
CA THR A 191 -9.24 -11.94 36.27
C THR A 191 -8.64 -12.91 35.26
N THR A 192 -7.72 -13.75 35.74
CA THR A 192 -7.11 -14.84 34.96
C THR A 192 -8.19 -15.70 34.31
N PRO A 193 -8.26 -15.82 32.97
CA PRO A 193 -9.12 -16.82 32.37
C PRO A 193 -8.55 -18.22 32.67
N ALA A 194 -9.43 -19.11 33.15
CA ALA A 194 -9.13 -20.50 33.42
C ALA A 194 -8.60 -21.21 32.16
N THR A 195 -7.57 -22.03 32.35
CA THR A 195 -6.94 -22.90 31.35
C THR A 195 -7.98 -23.80 30.67
N PRO A 196 -8.18 -23.71 29.34
CA PRO A 196 -8.97 -24.72 28.64
C PRO A 196 -8.17 -26.03 28.54
N THR A 197 -8.70 -27.08 29.15
CA THR A 197 -8.23 -28.46 29.00
C THR A 197 -8.32 -28.87 27.53
N ALA A 198 -7.18 -29.25 26.95
CA ALA A 198 -7.08 -29.70 25.57
C ALA A 198 -7.70 -31.09 25.40
N THR A 199 -8.90 -31.16 24.83
CA THR A 199 -9.46 -32.41 24.30
C THR A 199 -8.92 -32.61 22.88
N SER A 200 -8.15 -33.68 22.69
CA SER A 200 -7.62 -34.11 21.40
C SER A 200 -8.74 -34.44 20.42
N ARG A 201 -8.80 -33.74 19.28
CA ARG A 201 -9.48 -34.24 18.07
C ARG A 201 -8.42 -34.73 17.05
N PRO A 202 -8.64 -35.88 16.42
CA PRO A 202 -7.68 -36.51 15.52
C PRO A 202 -7.69 -35.83 14.15
N GLY A 203 -6.51 -35.65 13.53
CA GLY A 203 -6.44 -35.32 12.10
C GLY A 203 -5.45 -34.24 11.66
N CYS A 204 -4.58 -33.70 12.52
CA CYS A 204 -3.58 -32.72 12.08
C CYS A 204 -2.20 -33.37 11.91
N TRP A 205 -1.79 -33.51 10.65
CA TRP A 205 -0.50 -34.04 10.22
C TRP A 205 0.62 -33.09 10.65
N THR A 206 1.57 -33.58 11.44
CA THR A 206 2.79 -32.84 11.79
C THR A 206 3.92 -33.22 10.84
N TRP A 207 4.43 -32.22 10.11
CA TRP A 207 5.71 -32.33 9.42
C TRP A 207 6.83 -32.27 10.47
N SER A 208 7.51 -33.39 10.70
CA SER A 208 8.72 -33.42 11.52
C SER A 208 9.92 -32.97 10.69
N ARG A 209 10.59 -31.92 11.18
CA ARG A 209 11.83 -31.38 10.64
C ARG A 209 12.97 -32.31 11.08
N SER A 210 13.42 -33.23 10.22
CA SER A 210 14.63 -34.02 10.49
C SER A 210 15.88 -33.16 10.28
N GLY A 211 16.56 -32.86 11.38
CA GLY A 211 17.85 -32.20 11.42
C GLY A 211 19.00 -33.13 11.04
N ARG A 212 19.84 -32.64 10.13
CA ARG A 212 21.30 -32.80 9.99
C ARG A 212 21.95 -33.98 10.75
N GLY A 213 22.27 -35.04 10.02
CA GLY A 213 23.35 -35.97 10.34
C GLY A 213 24.59 -35.67 9.48
N ARG A 214 25.74 -35.47 10.14
CA ARG A 214 27.07 -35.35 9.53
C ARG A 214 27.57 -36.75 9.15
N PRO A 215 28.15 -36.98 7.96
CA PRO A 215 28.75 -38.28 7.65
C PRO A 215 30.11 -38.42 8.33
N THR A 216 30.32 -39.53 9.05
CA THR A 216 31.64 -40.07 9.42
C THR A 216 32.15 -41.00 8.31
N PRO A 217 33.47 -41.06 8.07
CA PRO A 217 34.04 -41.92 7.05
C PRO A 217 34.20 -43.36 7.56
N THR A 218 34.07 -44.34 6.67
CA THR A 218 34.51 -45.72 6.93
C THR A 218 34.89 -46.36 5.60
N GLY A 219 36.09 -46.95 5.54
CA GLY A 219 36.56 -47.81 4.45
C GLY A 219 37.46 -47.12 3.45
#